data_AF-A0A6N7WKQ8-F1
#
_entry.id   AF-A0A6N7WKQ8-F1
#
_cell.length_a   1.000
_cell.length_b   1.000
_cell.length_c   1.000
_cell.angle_alpha   90.00
_cell.angle_beta   90.00
_cell.angle_gamma   90.00
#
_symmetry.space_group_name_H-M   'P 1'
#
loop_
_entity.id
_entity.type
_entity.pdbx_description
1 polymer ?
#
loop_
_entity_poly.entity_id
_entity_poly.type
_entity_poly.pdbx_seq_one_letter_code
_entity_poly.pdbx_strand_id
1 'polypeptide(L)'
;MKNIYEILKGIGIEIPAEKKDAFDAEWKENYRTKAEYDKAVEKRDEYKASLDKVQGELEGFKDIDVAELKNQVSTLTTQLQEEKTARAKDAALVELKKNVDTFLSGKKFVNPITQAALRKSLMEELDKDTAKGKSIADIFTGLITDAEGKQMENILVDEEQQKREQNKAQFTNPLNKGGGTVTKVTREEFLKMGDAERILLKQNDPDTWAALTGRR
;
A
#
# COMPACT_ATOMS: atom_id res chain seq x y z
N MET A 1 44.70 -26.27 67.31
CA MET A 1 43.86 -25.93 68.48
C MET A 1 44.16 -26.94 69.57
N LYS A 2 44.18 -26.53 70.84
CA LYS A 2 44.26 -27.47 71.96
C LYS A 2 42.90 -28.12 72.17
N ASN A 3 42.86 -29.42 72.44
CA ASN A 3 41.62 -30.11 72.81
C ASN A 3 41.17 -29.64 74.22
N ILE A 4 39.87 -29.68 74.50
CA ILE A 4 39.32 -29.35 75.83
C ILE A 4 40.05 -30.08 76.97
N TYR A 5 40.46 -31.34 76.77
CA TYR A 5 41.24 -32.09 77.76
C TYR A 5 42.65 -31.52 77.99
N GLU A 6 43.32 -31.03 76.93
CA GLU A 6 44.65 -30.41 77.04
C GLU A 6 44.56 -29.02 77.70
N ILE A 7 43.46 -28.31 77.49
CA ILE A 7 43.18 -27.02 78.13
C ILE A 7 42.94 -27.23 79.63
N LEU A 8 42.06 -28.17 80.00
CA LEU A 8 41.78 -28.51 81.40
C LEU A 8 43.03 -28.99 82.13
N LYS A 9 43.81 -29.88 81.50
CA LYS A 9 45.07 -30.36 82.07
C LYS A 9 46.09 -29.23 82.25
N GLY A 10 46.17 -28.29 81.31
CA GLY A 10 47.05 -27.12 81.39
C GLY A 10 46.76 -26.17 82.56
N ILE A 11 45.55 -26.21 83.12
CA ILE A 11 45.14 -25.46 84.33
C ILE A 11 45.07 -26.34 85.59
N GLY A 12 45.57 -27.59 85.51
CA GLY A 12 45.64 -28.51 86.65
C GLY A 12 44.36 -29.32 86.92
N ILE A 13 43.42 -29.37 85.98
CA ILE A 13 42.19 -30.16 86.10
C ILE A 13 42.29 -31.41 85.23
N GLU A 14 42.24 -32.60 85.85
CA GLU A 14 42.18 -33.88 85.14
C GLU A 14 40.81 -34.54 85.34
N ILE A 15 40.14 -34.86 84.22
CA ILE A 15 38.85 -35.56 84.25
C ILE A 15 39.12 -37.08 84.42
N PRO A 16 38.55 -37.72 85.46
CA PRO A 16 38.65 -39.17 85.64
C PRO A 16 38.12 -39.93 84.43
N ALA A 17 38.75 -41.06 84.07
CA ALA A 17 38.39 -41.83 82.88
C ALA A 17 36.90 -42.20 82.84
N GLU A 18 36.32 -42.55 83.99
CA GLU A 18 34.90 -42.93 84.15
C GLU A 18 33.90 -41.79 83.91
N LYS A 19 34.35 -40.53 83.93
CA LYS A 19 33.50 -39.34 83.76
C LYS A 19 33.67 -38.66 82.40
N LYS A 20 34.58 -39.15 81.56
CA LYS A 20 34.87 -38.54 80.25
C LYS A 20 33.66 -38.52 79.32
N ASP A 21 32.91 -39.61 79.26
CA ASP A 21 31.75 -39.69 78.36
C ASP A 21 30.61 -38.74 78.80
N ALA A 22 30.36 -38.65 80.11
CA ALA A 22 29.37 -37.73 80.66
C ALA A 22 29.78 -36.26 80.43
N PHE A 23 31.06 -35.95 80.61
CA PHE A 23 31.61 -34.62 80.31
C PHE A 23 31.52 -34.28 78.82
N ASP A 24 31.91 -35.20 77.93
CA ASP A 24 31.82 -35.00 76.48
C ASP A 24 30.39 -34.72 76.02
N ALA A 25 29.40 -35.42 76.61
CA ALA A 25 27.99 -35.21 76.32
C ALA A 25 27.53 -33.80 76.73
N GLU A 26 27.70 -33.41 77.99
CA GLU A 26 27.30 -32.08 78.47
C GLU A 26 28.07 -30.96 77.76
N TRP A 27 29.36 -31.17 77.50
CA TRP A 27 30.19 -30.17 76.85
C TRP A 27 29.80 -29.96 75.38
N LYS A 28 29.59 -31.03 74.61
CA LYS A 28 29.15 -30.91 73.19
C LYS A 28 27.72 -30.41 73.05
N GLU A 29 26.88 -30.62 74.05
CA GLU A 29 25.51 -30.09 74.07
C GLU A 29 25.50 -28.57 74.30
N ASN A 30 26.32 -28.07 75.22
CA ASN A 30 26.29 -26.66 75.63
C ASN A 30 27.34 -25.78 74.92
N TYR A 31 28.41 -26.37 74.40
CA TYR A 31 29.55 -25.64 73.86
C TYR A 31 29.95 -26.17 72.49
N ARG A 32 30.45 -25.23 71.67
CA ARG A 32 31.06 -25.52 70.37
C ARG A 32 32.53 -25.20 70.43
N THR A 33 33.33 -25.97 69.71
CA THR A 33 34.73 -25.65 69.51
C THR A 33 34.87 -24.38 68.66
N LYS A 34 35.99 -23.67 68.84
CA LYS A 34 36.34 -22.55 67.96
C LYS A 34 36.34 -22.95 66.48
N ALA A 35 36.79 -24.16 66.14
CA ALA A 35 36.79 -24.65 64.77
C ALA A 35 35.38 -24.83 64.18
N GLU A 36 34.41 -25.30 64.98
CA GLU A 36 33.01 -25.40 64.54
C GLU A 36 32.37 -24.02 64.36
N TYR A 37 32.68 -23.08 65.26
CA TYR A 37 32.22 -21.71 65.16
C TYR A 37 32.81 -21.01 63.91
N ASP A 38 34.12 -21.08 63.73
CA ASP A 38 34.80 -20.46 62.58
C ASP A 38 34.24 -21.01 61.25
N LYS A 39 34.01 -22.33 61.16
CA LYS A 39 33.33 -22.94 59.99
C LYS A 39 31.91 -22.45 59.78
N ALA A 40 31.15 -22.22 60.85
CA ALA A 40 29.79 -21.69 60.75
C ALA A 40 29.81 -20.24 60.26
N VAL A 41 30.79 -19.45 60.71
CA VAL A 41 31.01 -18.07 60.27
C VAL A 41 31.40 -18.02 58.78
N GLU A 42 32.35 -18.85 58.36
CA GLU A 42 32.75 -18.97 56.95
C GLU A 42 31.55 -19.28 56.05
N LYS A 43 30.77 -20.32 56.39
CA LYS A 43 29.54 -20.65 55.65
C LYS A 43 28.53 -19.52 55.63
N ARG A 44 28.36 -18.81 56.76
CA ARG A 44 27.47 -17.65 56.84
C ARG A 44 27.93 -16.54 55.90
N ASP A 45 29.23 -16.26 55.84
CA ASP A 45 29.79 -15.23 54.96
C ASP A 45 29.68 -15.64 53.49
N GLU A 46 29.91 -16.91 53.16
CA GLU A 46 29.66 -17.47 51.83
C GLU A 46 28.20 -17.30 51.39
N TYR A 47 27.25 -17.66 52.25
CA TYR A 47 25.82 -17.48 51.96
C TYR A 47 25.44 -16.02 51.84
N LYS A 48 25.98 -15.14 52.67
CA LYS A 48 25.74 -13.71 52.60
C LYS A 48 26.24 -13.15 51.27
N ALA A 49 27.45 -13.49 50.85
CA ALA A 49 28.00 -13.08 49.57
C ALA A 49 27.15 -13.58 48.38
N SER A 50 26.67 -14.83 48.44
CA SER A 50 25.78 -15.39 47.43
C SER A 50 24.44 -14.65 47.36
N LEU A 51 23.84 -14.35 48.52
CA LEU A 51 22.60 -13.58 48.60
C LEU A 51 22.76 -12.16 48.06
N ASP A 52 23.81 -11.46 48.46
CA ASP A 52 24.08 -10.10 48.00
C ASP A 52 24.28 -10.08 46.46
N LYS A 53 24.94 -11.09 45.90
CA LYS A 53 25.08 -11.26 44.45
C LYS A 53 23.72 -11.45 43.75
N VAL A 54 22.91 -12.39 44.23
CA VAL A 54 21.58 -12.69 43.64
C VAL A 54 20.66 -11.47 43.75
N GLN A 55 20.71 -10.74 44.86
CA GLN A 55 19.94 -9.50 45.03
C GLN A 55 20.39 -8.43 44.04
N GLY A 56 21.69 -8.25 43.83
CA GLY A 56 22.22 -7.31 42.82
C GLY A 56 21.80 -7.67 41.39
N GLU A 57 21.80 -8.96 41.04
CA GLU A 57 21.29 -9.42 39.74
C GLU A 57 19.78 -9.13 39.60
N LEU A 58 18.99 -9.40 40.64
CA LEU A 58 17.55 -9.17 40.65
C LEU A 58 17.17 -7.69 40.55
N GLU A 59 17.99 -6.79 41.12
CA GLU A 59 17.79 -5.34 41.00
C GLU A 59 17.82 -4.85 39.55
N GLY A 60 18.63 -5.47 38.69
CA GLY A 60 18.66 -5.17 37.26
C GLY A 60 17.34 -5.47 36.52
N PHE A 61 16.44 -6.26 37.12
CA PHE A 61 15.14 -6.62 36.54
C PHE A 61 13.96 -5.88 37.19
N LYS A 62 14.15 -5.11 38.28
CA LYS A 62 13.05 -4.49 39.03
C LYS A 62 12.21 -3.53 38.18
N ASP A 63 12.86 -2.81 37.28
CA ASP A 63 12.20 -1.82 36.42
C ASP A 63 11.73 -2.39 35.08
N ILE A 64 11.91 -3.69 34.85
CA ILE A 64 11.47 -4.35 33.62
C ILE A 64 9.99 -4.73 33.75
N ASP A 65 9.13 -3.99 33.05
CA ASP A 65 7.73 -4.37 32.91
C ASP A 65 7.56 -5.48 31.86
N VAL A 66 7.54 -6.72 32.36
CA VAL A 66 7.33 -7.92 31.54
C VAL A 66 5.96 -7.90 30.85
N ALA A 67 4.94 -7.29 31.47
CA ALA A 67 3.60 -7.20 30.87
C ALA A 67 3.60 -6.20 29.71
N GLU A 68 4.27 -5.06 29.86
CA GLU A 68 4.46 -4.10 28.76
C GLU A 68 5.22 -4.75 27.59
N LEU A 69 6.36 -5.41 27.86
CA LEU A 69 7.13 -6.09 26.83
C LEU A 69 6.28 -7.13 26.08
N LYS A 70 5.48 -7.92 26.81
CA LYS A 70 4.56 -8.89 26.20
C LYS A 70 3.51 -8.22 25.31
N ASN A 71 2.95 -7.09 25.75
CA ASN A 71 1.99 -6.32 24.97
C ASN A 71 2.62 -5.71 23.71
N GLN A 72 3.85 -5.19 23.80
CA GLN A 72 4.60 -4.69 22.65
C GLN A 72 4.88 -5.80 21.63
N VAL A 73 5.36 -6.96 22.09
CA VAL A 73 5.59 -8.14 21.22
C VAL A 73 4.30 -8.57 20.52
N SER A 74 3.18 -8.64 21.25
CA SER A 74 1.89 -8.98 20.65
C SER A 74 1.48 -7.97 19.59
N THR A 75 1.62 -6.67 19.88
CA THR A 75 1.25 -5.59 18.96
C THR A 75 2.08 -5.62 17.69
N LEU A 76 3.40 -5.73 17.82
CA LEU A 76 4.33 -5.81 16.68
C LEU A 76 4.08 -7.07 15.84
N THR A 77 3.74 -8.20 16.48
CA THR A 77 3.42 -9.43 15.76
C THR A 77 2.16 -9.28 14.91
N THR A 78 1.11 -8.66 15.44
CA THR A 78 -0.12 -8.37 14.70
C THR A 78 0.14 -7.42 13.54
N GLN A 79 0.82 -6.29 13.79
CA GLN A 79 1.16 -5.31 12.77
C GLN A 79 1.98 -5.93 11.63
N LEU A 80 2.94 -6.80 11.95
CA LEU A 80 3.76 -7.49 10.95
C LEU A 80 2.93 -8.43 10.07
N GLN A 81 1.94 -9.13 10.64
CA GLN A 81 1.06 -10.00 9.86
C GLN A 81 0.14 -9.17 8.96
N GLU A 82 -0.46 -8.12 9.49
CA GLU A 82 -1.29 -7.19 8.72
C GLU A 82 -0.49 -6.59 7.55
N GLU A 83 0.72 -6.10 7.79
CA GLU A 83 1.60 -5.54 6.76
C GLU A 83 1.95 -6.58 5.67
N LYS A 84 2.26 -7.82 6.06
CA LYS A 84 2.52 -8.92 5.11
C LYS A 84 1.30 -9.19 4.24
N THR A 85 0.11 -9.26 4.82
CA THR A 85 -1.13 -9.48 4.05
C THR A 85 -1.45 -8.30 3.13
N ALA A 86 -1.23 -7.07 3.57
CA ALA A 86 -1.40 -5.87 2.76
C ALA A 86 -0.44 -5.85 1.58
N ARG A 87 0.86 -6.09 1.81
CA ARG A 87 1.86 -6.17 0.73
C ARG A 87 1.57 -7.29 -0.27
N ALA A 88 1.09 -8.45 0.19
CA ALA A 88 0.70 -9.53 -0.70
C ALA A 88 -0.49 -9.14 -1.59
N LYS A 89 -1.51 -8.46 -1.02
CA LYS A 89 -2.64 -7.93 -1.79
C LYS A 89 -2.20 -6.86 -2.79
N ASP A 90 -1.34 -5.93 -2.37
CA ASP A 90 -0.82 -4.88 -3.26
C ASP A 90 -0.01 -5.46 -4.42
N ALA A 91 0.87 -6.42 -4.15
CA ALA A 91 1.64 -7.11 -5.18
C ALA A 91 0.70 -7.83 -6.19
N ALA A 92 -0.28 -8.57 -5.69
CA ALA A 92 -1.28 -9.24 -6.53
C ALA A 92 -2.08 -8.23 -7.38
N LEU A 93 -2.45 -7.08 -6.82
CA LEU A 93 -3.16 -6.02 -7.52
C LEU A 93 -2.29 -5.35 -8.60
N VAL A 94 -1.00 -5.16 -8.36
CA VAL A 94 -0.05 -4.66 -9.36
C VAL A 94 0.10 -5.65 -10.52
N GLU A 95 0.25 -6.94 -10.23
CA GLU A 95 0.30 -7.99 -11.24
C GLU A 95 -1.00 -8.08 -12.05
N LEU A 96 -2.15 -8.03 -11.36
CA LEU A 96 -3.47 -8.01 -11.99
C LEU A 96 -3.62 -6.82 -12.94
N LYS A 97 -3.25 -5.61 -12.51
CA LYS A 97 -3.25 -4.40 -13.35
C LYS A 97 -2.40 -4.60 -14.60
N LYS A 98 -1.19 -5.13 -14.46
CA LYS A 98 -0.29 -5.39 -15.59
C LYS A 98 -0.89 -6.40 -16.57
N ASN A 99 -1.51 -7.47 -16.07
CA ASN A 99 -2.13 -8.50 -16.89
C ASN A 99 -3.34 -7.95 -17.66
N VAL A 100 -4.19 -7.18 -16.99
CA VAL A 100 -5.32 -6.48 -17.62
C VAL A 100 -4.84 -5.51 -18.70
N ASP A 101 -3.79 -4.74 -18.43
CA ASP A 101 -3.23 -3.79 -19.39
C ASP A 101 -2.65 -4.46 -20.62
N THR A 102 -1.90 -5.53 -20.39
CA THR A 102 -1.35 -6.36 -21.47
C THR A 102 -2.49 -6.92 -22.32
N PHE A 103 -3.54 -7.45 -21.70
CA PHE A 103 -4.70 -8.01 -22.41
C PHE A 103 -5.45 -6.96 -23.24
N LEU A 104 -5.71 -5.77 -22.67
CA LEU A 104 -6.44 -4.71 -23.35
C LEU A 104 -5.61 -4.00 -24.43
N SER A 105 -4.28 -4.00 -24.33
CA SER A 105 -3.39 -3.35 -25.31
C SER A 105 -3.53 -3.92 -26.73
N GLY A 106 -3.90 -5.19 -26.86
CA GLY A 106 -4.16 -5.83 -28.14
C GLY A 106 -5.53 -5.51 -28.74
N LYS A 107 -6.37 -4.70 -28.09
CA LYS A 107 -7.73 -4.38 -28.52
C LYS A 107 -7.80 -2.93 -29.01
N LYS A 108 -8.54 -2.71 -30.10
CA LYS A 108 -8.81 -1.36 -30.64
C LYS A 108 -10.16 -0.88 -30.13
N PHE A 109 -10.16 0.01 -29.15
CA PHE A 109 -11.38 0.61 -28.61
C PHE A 109 -11.80 1.83 -29.43
N VAL A 110 -13.10 2.11 -29.48
CA VAL A 110 -13.63 3.28 -30.22
C VAL A 110 -13.11 4.62 -29.68
N ASN A 111 -12.81 4.67 -28.38
CA ASN A 111 -12.25 5.83 -27.71
C ASN A 111 -11.57 5.40 -26.39
N PRO A 112 -10.68 6.22 -25.81
CA PRO A 112 -9.99 5.90 -24.55
C PRO A 112 -10.91 5.86 -23.32
N ILE A 113 -12.09 6.51 -23.36
CA ILE A 113 -13.05 6.52 -22.25
C ILE A 113 -13.67 5.13 -22.09
N THR A 114 -14.08 4.50 -23.19
CA THR A 114 -14.62 3.13 -23.23
C THR A 114 -13.57 2.13 -22.74
N GLN A 115 -12.31 2.29 -23.17
CA GLN A 115 -11.21 1.46 -22.69
C GLN A 115 -11.01 1.60 -21.17
N ALA A 116 -11.02 2.83 -20.64
CA ALA A 116 -10.86 3.08 -19.21
C ALA A 116 -12.01 2.52 -18.38
N ALA A 117 -13.26 2.67 -18.87
CA ALA A 117 -14.44 2.11 -18.23
C ALA A 117 -14.38 0.57 -18.19
N LEU A 118 -14.08 -0.08 -19.32
CA LEU A 118 -13.95 -1.53 -19.39
C LEU A 118 -12.77 -2.05 -18.59
N ARG A 119 -11.65 -1.33 -18.54
CA ARG A 119 -10.53 -1.66 -17.67
C ARG A 119 -10.97 -1.70 -16.21
N LYS A 120 -11.70 -0.67 -15.75
CA LYS A 120 -12.22 -0.60 -14.39
C LYS A 120 -13.18 -1.75 -14.10
N SER A 121 -14.17 -1.97 -14.96
CA SER A 121 -15.14 -3.07 -14.79
C SER A 121 -14.49 -4.44 -14.83
N LEU A 122 -13.49 -4.65 -15.70
CA LEU A 122 -12.74 -5.89 -15.78
C LEU A 122 -11.91 -6.14 -14.51
N MET A 123 -11.28 -5.10 -13.95
CA MET A 123 -10.57 -5.20 -12.67
C MET A 123 -11.53 -5.52 -11.51
N GLU A 124 -12.69 -4.87 -11.46
CA GLU A 124 -13.71 -5.12 -10.43
C GLU A 124 -14.30 -6.53 -10.53
N GLU A 125 -14.53 -7.04 -11.74
CA GLU A 125 -15.05 -8.38 -11.93
C GLU A 125 -14.00 -9.45 -11.60
N LEU A 126 -12.73 -9.21 -11.92
CA LEU A 126 -11.61 -10.10 -11.58
C LEU A 126 -11.32 -10.18 -10.07
N ASP A 127 -11.69 -9.16 -9.29
CA ASP A 127 -11.58 -9.15 -7.83
C ASP A 127 -12.67 -9.99 -7.14
N LYS A 128 -13.76 -10.32 -7.84
CA LYS A 128 -14.86 -11.13 -7.30
C LYS A 128 -14.52 -12.62 -7.29
N ASP A 129 -15.05 -13.33 -6.29
CA ASP A 129 -14.94 -14.79 -6.22
C ASP A 129 -15.55 -15.51 -7.45
N THR A 130 -16.51 -14.88 -8.13
CA THR A 130 -17.16 -15.39 -9.34
C THR A 130 -16.23 -15.44 -10.57
N ALA A 131 -15.10 -14.73 -10.54
CA ALA A 131 -14.07 -14.78 -11.58
C ALA A 131 -13.10 -15.96 -11.40
N LYS A 132 -13.08 -16.62 -10.23
CA LYS A 132 -12.20 -17.77 -10.00
C LYS A 132 -12.49 -18.87 -11.02
N GLY A 133 -11.47 -19.27 -11.78
CA GLY A 133 -11.56 -20.28 -12.82
C GLY A 133 -12.05 -19.78 -14.19
N LYS A 134 -12.38 -18.50 -14.34
CA LYS A 134 -12.66 -17.88 -15.64
C LYS A 134 -11.43 -17.16 -16.17
N SER A 135 -11.24 -17.17 -17.50
CA SER A 135 -10.16 -16.39 -18.10
C SER A 135 -10.52 -14.90 -18.17
N ILE A 136 -9.51 -14.04 -18.22
CA ILE A 136 -9.69 -12.60 -18.49
C ILE A 136 -10.48 -12.39 -19.79
N ALA A 137 -10.28 -13.25 -20.78
CA ALA A 137 -10.98 -13.20 -22.06
C ALA A 137 -12.48 -13.51 -21.93
N ASP A 138 -12.86 -14.50 -21.11
CA ASP A 138 -14.27 -14.86 -20.90
C ASP A 138 -15.02 -13.75 -20.17
N ILE A 139 -14.38 -13.19 -19.14
CA ILE A 139 -14.94 -12.07 -18.37
C ILE A 139 -15.06 -10.84 -19.26
N PHE A 140 -14.02 -10.51 -20.03
CA PHE A 140 -14.06 -9.41 -20.98
C PHE A 140 -15.17 -9.60 -22.02
N THR A 141 -15.31 -10.80 -22.59
CA THR A 141 -16.36 -11.11 -23.56
C THR A 141 -17.73 -10.90 -22.95
N GLY A 142 -17.97 -11.43 -21.75
CA GLY A 142 -19.22 -11.20 -21.01
C GLY A 142 -19.51 -9.73 -20.70
N LEU A 143 -18.47 -8.91 -20.49
CA LEU A 143 -18.61 -7.46 -20.27
C LEU A 143 -18.93 -6.67 -21.54
N ILE A 144 -18.59 -7.18 -22.72
CA ILE A 144 -18.85 -6.51 -24.00
C ILE A 144 -20.04 -7.10 -24.76
N THR A 145 -20.66 -8.16 -24.26
CA THR A 145 -21.84 -8.78 -24.87
C THR A 145 -23.14 -8.37 -24.17
N ASP A 146 -24.20 -8.21 -24.94
CA ASP A 146 -25.56 -8.02 -24.45
C ASP A 146 -26.19 -9.34 -23.96
N ALA A 147 -27.44 -9.28 -23.48
CA ALA A 147 -28.16 -10.44 -22.95
C ALA A 147 -28.44 -11.51 -24.02
N GLU A 148 -28.42 -11.11 -25.29
CA GLU A 148 -28.60 -11.95 -26.48
C GLU A 148 -27.28 -12.56 -26.98
N GLY A 149 -26.16 -12.29 -26.30
CA GLY A 149 -24.82 -12.80 -26.64
C GLY A 149 -24.17 -12.09 -27.83
N LYS A 150 -24.71 -10.96 -28.28
CA LYS A 150 -24.12 -10.12 -29.33
C LYS A 150 -23.21 -9.08 -28.69
N GLN A 151 -22.13 -8.75 -29.39
CA GLN A 151 -21.26 -7.68 -28.92
C GLN A 151 -22.00 -6.34 -28.96
N MET A 152 -21.95 -5.60 -27.86
CA MET A 152 -22.49 -4.25 -27.76
C MET A 152 -21.83 -3.32 -28.79
N GLU A 153 -22.65 -2.46 -29.39
CA GLU A 153 -22.21 -1.49 -30.38
C GLU A 153 -21.27 -0.45 -29.77
N ASN A 154 -20.39 0.13 -30.60
CA ASN A 154 -19.48 1.22 -30.22
C ASN A 154 -18.55 0.88 -29.03
N ILE A 155 -18.13 -0.39 -28.89
CA ILE A 155 -17.15 -0.80 -27.88
C ILE A 155 -15.75 -0.95 -28.48
N LEU A 156 -15.63 -1.86 -29.45
CA LEU A 156 -14.41 -2.06 -30.24
C LEU A 156 -14.58 -1.41 -31.61
N VAL A 157 -13.46 -0.99 -32.19
CA VAL A 157 -13.43 -0.49 -33.56
C VAL A 157 -13.77 -1.63 -34.51
N ASP A 158 -14.90 -1.51 -35.20
CA ASP A 158 -15.19 -2.33 -36.37
C ASP A 158 -14.37 -1.78 -37.55
N GLU A 159 -13.29 -2.48 -37.91
CA GLU A 159 -12.42 -2.12 -39.02
C GLU A 159 -13.16 -2.15 -40.37
N GLU A 160 -14.19 -3.00 -40.53
CA GLU A 160 -14.99 -3.05 -41.75
C GLU A 160 -15.96 -1.88 -41.84
N GLN A 161 -16.56 -1.48 -40.71
CA GLN A 161 -17.34 -0.25 -40.64
C GLN A 161 -16.47 0.99 -40.89
N GLN A 162 -15.28 1.09 -40.30
CA GLN A 162 -14.35 2.19 -40.59
C GLN A 162 -13.92 2.22 -42.06
N LYS A 163 -13.60 1.08 -42.67
CA LYS A 163 -13.30 1.01 -44.10
C LYS A 163 -14.50 1.46 -44.94
N ARG A 164 -15.72 1.06 -44.58
CA ARG A 164 -16.95 1.50 -45.26
C ARG A 164 -17.22 2.99 -45.10
N GLU A 165 -16.93 3.57 -43.93
CA GLU A 165 -17.07 5.00 -43.67
C GLU A 165 -15.98 5.84 -44.35
N GLN A 166 -14.74 5.36 -44.38
CA GLN A 166 -13.64 5.98 -45.13
C GLN A 166 -13.88 5.91 -46.65
N ASN A 167 -14.43 4.79 -47.14
CA ASN A 167 -14.79 4.60 -48.54
C ASN A 167 -16.18 5.16 -48.89
N LYS A 168 -16.90 5.75 -47.92
CA LYS A 168 -18.19 6.39 -48.18
C LYS A 168 -17.92 7.67 -48.96
N ALA A 169 -18.57 7.82 -50.10
CA ALA A 169 -18.46 9.03 -50.92
C ALA A 169 -18.80 10.27 -50.06
N GLN A 170 -17.77 11.08 -49.78
CA GLN A 170 -17.96 12.38 -49.16
C GLN A 170 -18.48 13.32 -50.24
N PHE A 171 -19.75 13.72 -50.14
CA PHE A 171 -20.27 14.83 -50.92
C PHE A 171 -19.64 16.13 -50.38
N THR A 172 -18.45 16.46 -50.86
CA THR A 172 -17.81 17.73 -50.56
C THR A 172 -18.58 18.86 -51.22
N ASN A 173 -19.15 19.71 -50.36
CA ASN A 173 -19.77 21.02 -50.59
C ASN A 173 -21.10 21.07 -51.36
N PRO A 174 -22.01 21.99 -50.95
CA PRO A 174 -23.23 22.26 -51.71
C PRO A 174 -22.84 22.70 -53.12
N LEU A 175 -23.48 22.06 -54.10
CA LEU A 175 -23.46 22.47 -55.49
C LEU A 175 -23.71 23.99 -55.54
N ASN A 176 -22.67 24.76 -55.87
CA ASN A 176 -22.77 26.19 -56.08
C ASN A 176 -23.81 26.39 -57.19
N LYS A 177 -25.06 26.70 -56.81
CA LYS A 177 -26.06 27.25 -57.73
C LYS A 177 -25.69 28.71 -58.01
N GLY A 178 -24.52 28.91 -58.60
CA GLY A 178 -24.12 30.14 -59.27
C GLY A 178 -24.67 30.15 -60.70
N GLY A 179 -25.97 29.91 -60.85
CA GLY A 179 -26.70 30.24 -62.06
C GLY A 179 -27.22 31.66 -61.90
N GLY A 180 -26.35 32.64 -62.16
CA GLY A 180 -26.69 34.04 -62.04
C GLY A 180 -25.52 34.90 -62.46
N THR A 181 -25.55 35.35 -63.71
CA THR A 181 -24.61 36.26 -64.34
C THR A 181 -24.50 37.55 -63.51
N VAL A 182 -23.52 37.64 -62.62
CA VAL A 182 -23.15 38.92 -61.98
C VAL A 182 -22.25 39.65 -62.95
N THR A 183 -22.86 40.46 -63.82
CA THR A 183 -22.17 41.43 -64.65
C THR A 183 -21.50 42.43 -63.71
N LYS A 184 -20.20 42.28 -63.49
CA LYS A 184 -19.43 43.22 -62.67
C LYS A 184 -19.43 44.57 -63.38
N VAL A 185 -20.21 45.52 -62.85
CA VAL A 185 -20.21 46.90 -63.32
C VAL A 185 -18.81 47.47 -63.13
N THR A 186 -18.19 47.88 -64.23
CA THR A 186 -16.87 48.50 -64.23
C THR A 186 -16.95 49.94 -63.71
N ARG A 187 -15.82 50.52 -63.28
CA ARG A 187 -15.77 51.90 -62.79
C ARG A 187 -16.19 52.92 -63.87
N GLU A 188 -15.94 52.63 -65.14
CA GLU A 188 -16.37 53.49 -66.26
C GLU A 188 -17.88 53.44 -66.48
N GLU A 189 -18.51 52.28 -66.32
CA GLU A 189 -19.96 52.13 -66.40
C GLU A 189 -20.65 52.81 -65.21
N PHE A 190 -20.09 52.69 -64.01
CA PHE A 190 -20.60 53.39 -62.82
C PHE A 190 -20.60 54.92 -62.96
N LEU A 191 -19.59 55.49 -63.63
CA LEU A 191 -19.51 56.93 -63.89
C LEU A 191 -20.55 57.41 -64.92
N LYS A 192 -21.00 56.51 -65.81
CA LYS A 192 -22.03 56.79 -66.82
C LYS A 192 -23.46 56.54 -66.32
N MET A 193 -23.64 55.78 -65.24
CA MET A 193 -24.94 55.53 -64.63
C MET A 193 -25.56 56.81 -64.07
N GLY A 194 -26.87 56.96 -64.27
CA GLY A 194 -27.66 58.03 -63.66
C GLY A 194 -27.84 57.83 -62.15
N ASP A 195 -28.27 58.87 -61.43
CA ASP A 195 -28.40 58.81 -59.96
C ASP A 195 -29.37 57.73 -59.48
N ALA A 196 -30.46 57.49 -60.20
CA ALA A 196 -31.42 56.43 -59.87
C ALA A 196 -30.80 55.02 -59.97
N GLU A 197 -29.96 54.79 -60.98
CA GLU A 197 -29.28 53.49 -61.19
C GLU A 197 -28.20 53.24 -60.13
N ARG A 198 -27.51 54.30 -59.70
CA ARG A 198 -26.54 54.22 -58.59
C ARG A 198 -27.21 53.92 -57.25
N ILE A 199 -28.42 54.47 -57.01
CA ILE A 199 -29.21 54.16 -55.81
C ILE A 199 -29.63 52.70 -55.81
N LEU A 200 -30.10 52.18 -56.95
CA LEU A 200 -30.46 50.76 -57.10
C LEU A 200 -29.25 49.85 -56.90
N LEU A 201 -28.08 50.21 -57.43
CA LEU A 201 -26.85 49.45 -57.20
C LEU A 201 -26.46 49.42 -55.72
N LYS A 202 -26.58 50.56 -55.01
CA LYS A 202 -26.33 50.62 -53.56
C LYS A 202 -27.28 49.72 -52.75
N GLN A 203 -28.52 49.57 -53.18
CA GLN A 203 -29.52 48.75 -52.49
C GLN A 203 -29.35 47.26 -52.77
N ASN A 204 -29.06 46.89 -54.02
CA ASN A 204 -29.01 45.50 -54.46
C ASN A 204 -27.63 44.86 -54.33
N ASP A 205 -26.55 45.64 -54.43
CA ASP A 205 -25.17 45.17 -54.31
C ASP A 205 -24.29 46.21 -53.57
N PRO A 206 -24.38 46.25 -52.23
CA PRO A 206 -23.66 47.22 -51.40
C PRO A 206 -22.13 47.08 -51.51
N ASP A 207 -21.64 45.86 -51.71
CA ASP A 207 -20.20 45.55 -51.78
C ASP A 207 -19.57 46.13 -53.05
N THR A 208 -20.24 45.96 -54.19
CA THR A 208 -19.82 46.56 -55.46
C THR A 208 -19.90 48.09 -55.40
N TRP A 209 -20.93 48.66 -54.77
CA TRP A 209 -21.04 50.11 -54.59
C TRP A 209 -19.90 50.69 -53.72
N ALA A 210 -19.55 50.02 -52.62
CA ALA A 210 -18.47 50.46 -51.73
C ALA A 210 -17.10 50.40 -52.43
N ALA A 211 -16.84 49.34 -53.20
CA ALA A 211 -15.62 49.19 -54.00
C ALA A 211 -15.47 50.29 -55.07
N LEU A 212 -16.58 50.71 -55.69
CA LEU A 212 -16.58 51.70 -56.77
C LEU A 212 -16.48 53.13 -56.25
N THR A 213 -17.11 53.45 -55.12
CA THR A 213 -17.15 54.80 -54.52
C THR A 213 -15.97 55.11 -53.59
N GLY A 214 -15.10 54.13 -53.31
CA GLY A 214 -13.85 54.36 -52.57
C GLY A 214 -14.03 54.70 -51.08
N ARG A 215 -15.21 54.46 -50.51
CA ARG A 215 -15.44 54.53 -49.06
C ARG A 215 -15.24 53.14 -48.45
N ARG A 216 -14.09 52.93 -47.83
CA ARG A 216 -13.94 51.93 -46.76
C ARG A 216 -14.29 52.58 -45.43
#